data_AF-H6QSM7-F1
#
_entry.id   AF-H6QSM7-F1
#
_cell.length_a   1.000
_cell.length_b   1.000
_cell.length_c   1.000
_cell.angle_alpha   90.00
_cell.angle_beta   90.00
_cell.angle_gamma   90.00
#
_symmetry.space_group_name_H-M   'P 1'
#
loop_
_entity.id
_entity.type
_entity.pdbx_description
1 polymer ?
#
loop_
_entity_poly.entity_id
_entity_poly.type
_entity_poly.pdbx_seq_one_letter_code
_entity_poly.pdbx_strand_id
1 'polypeptide(L)'
;MPVQVYTDNDKLMEDLIIYSQNFIQSQSTKDRDALRVVQDQIDAKQNEIAQLQARLLSKASRVKLGRLLVQKPDLEFSEREIYIFQESPDSQCVTIRLLAHNEKKGPKHRAKKLVTRINYIAQYLDGFDHLFSLLELDERQRPGSGSEPAGEREVLKWFYELIFVDTQDHPPLMGPAELSLPLSEEQQKKYSPAQMILRKAFTQESELTSAQAAAVALKLRMEFDQPQSPMSLDKLVSKASSLVSNIHPVKRFQKEPVP
;
A
#
# COMPACT_ATOMS: atom_id res chain seq x y z
N MET A 1 3.73 33.42 -3.80
CA MET A 1 3.83 32.17 -3.01
C MET A 1 2.41 31.72 -2.71
N PRO A 2 2.01 30.48 -3.03
CA PRO A 2 0.68 30.02 -2.66
C PRO A 2 0.67 29.75 -1.15
N VAL A 3 -0.26 30.39 -0.45
CA VAL A 3 -0.54 30.10 0.96
C VAL A 3 -1.16 28.70 1.01
N GLN A 4 -0.47 27.75 1.61
CA GLN A 4 -1.01 26.42 1.89
C GLN A 4 -2.11 26.59 2.95
N VAL A 5 -3.36 26.52 2.53
CA VAL A 5 -4.50 26.43 3.43
C VAL A 5 -4.51 25.01 3.98
N TYR A 6 -3.99 24.83 5.19
CA TYR A 6 -4.10 23.56 5.92
C TYR A 6 -5.56 23.30 6.25
N THR A 7 -6.09 22.15 5.85
CA THR A 7 -7.41 21.71 6.29
C THR A 7 -7.31 21.03 7.67
N ASP A 8 -8.39 21.00 8.44
CA ASP A 8 -8.41 20.31 9.75
C ASP A 8 -8.02 18.82 9.60
N ASN A 9 -8.37 18.19 8.48
CA ASN A 9 -7.98 16.82 8.16
C ASN A 9 -6.46 16.64 7.98
N ASP A 10 -5.76 17.65 7.45
CA ASP A 10 -4.30 17.58 7.27
C ASP A 10 -3.60 17.57 8.63
N LYS A 11 -4.11 18.37 9.57
CA LYS A 11 -3.60 18.41 10.95
C LYS A 11 -3.86 17.10 11.70
N LEU A 12 -5.06 16.55 11.59
CA LEU A 12 -5.40 15.25 12.19
C LEU A 12 -4.52 14.11 11.65
N MET A 13 -4.22 14.15 10.35
CA MET A 13 -3.30 13.19 9.74
C MET A 13 -1.88 13.34 10.28
N GLU A 14 -1.40 14.58 10.43
CA GLU A 14 -0.08 14.86 11.01
C GLU A 14 0.03 14.34 12.45
N ASP A 15 -1.00 14.56 13.28
CA ASP A 15 -1.06 14.03 14.64
C ASP A 15 -0.99 12.49 14.65
N LEU A 16 -1.74 11.81 13.77
CA LEU A 16 -1.68 10.34 13.65
C LEU A 16 -0.31 9.84 13.18
N ILE A 17 0.37 10.58 12.31
CA ILE A 17 1.74 10.26 11.89
C ILE A 17 2.68 10.35 13.10
N ILE A 18 2.58 11.43 13.88
CA ILE A 18 3.41 11.62 15.08
C ILE A 18 3.15 10.49 16.09
N TYR A 19 1.90 10.15 16.34
CA TYR A 19 1.56 9.06 17.24
C TYR A 19 2.12 7.72 16.75
N SER A 20 1.84 7.33 15.50
CA SER A 20 2.35 6.05 14.96
C SER A 20 3.88 5.97 15.05
N GLN A 21 4.60 7.04 14.74
CA GLN A 21 6.06 7.11 14.86
C GLN A 21 6.55 6.97 16.31
N ASN A 22 5.88 7.62 17.26
CA ASN A 22 6.22 7.49 18.67
C ASN A 22 6.02 6.05 19.19
N PHE A 23 4.97 5.38 18.72
CA PHE A 23 4.66 4.00 19.10
C PHE A 23 5.50 2.95 18.36
N ILE A 24 6.07 3.23 17.19
CA ILE A 24 6.96 2.30 16.49
C ILE A 24 8.10 1.79 17.38
N GLN A 25 8.61 2.63 18.29
CA GLN A 25 9.67 2.22 19.22
C GLN A 25 9.23 1.16 20.24
N SER A 26 7.93 1.00 20.49
CA SER A 26 7.39 -0.04 21.37
C SER A 26 7.07 -1.35 20.65
N GLN A 27 7.28 -1.42 19.32
CA GLN A 27 7.11 -2.67 18.57
C GLN A 27 8.03 -3.77 19.11
N SER A 28 7.52 -5.01 19.04
CA SER A 28 8.33 -6.19 19.35
C SER A 28 9.46 -6.36 18.32
N THR A 29 10.53 -7.08 18.68
CA THR A 29 11.59 -7.44 17.72
C THR A 29 11.01 -8.18 16.51
N LYS A 30 10.02 -9.04 16.75
CA LYS A 30 9.36 -9.85 15.73
C LYS A 30 8.61 -9.00 14.71
N ASP A 31 7.93 -7.94 15.16
CA ASP A 31 7.25 -6.99 14.27
C ASP A 31 8.23 -6.24 13.37
N ARG A 32 9.35 -5.78 13.94
CA ARG A 32 10.38 -5.09 13.17
C ARG A 32 11.00 -6.01 12.12
N ASP A 33 11.19 -7.27 12.46
CA ASP A 33 11.67 -8.29 11.53
C ASP A 33 10.66 -8.55 10.41
N ALA A 34 9.35 -8.55 10.69
CA ALA A 34 8.31 -8.72 9.67
C ALA A 34 8.35 -7.61 8.60
N LEU A 35 8.47 -6.34 9.02
CA LEU A 35 8.64 -5.22 8.07
C LEU A 35 9.91 -5.40 7.23
N ARG A 36 11.02 -5.78 7.86
CA ARG A 36 12.29 -6.00 7.16
C ARG A 36 12.17 -7.09 6.11
N VAL A 37 11.56 -8.23 6.45
CA VAL A 37 11.35 -9.35 5.51
C VAL A 37 10.56 -8.89 4.28
N VAL A 38 9.48 -8.13 4.48
CA VAL A 38 8.66 -7.63 3.36
C VAL A 38 9.43 -6.61 2.52
N GLN A 39 10.21 -5.72 3.14
CA GLN A 39 11.08 -4.78 2.42
C GLN A 39 12.14 -5.51 1.57
N ASP A 40 12.78 -6.55 2.12
CA ASP A 40 13.75 -7.36 1.40
C ASP A 40 13.09 -8.06 0.18
N GLN A 41 11.84 -8.54 0.32
CA GLN A 41 11.07 -9.11 -0.79
C GLN A 41 10.72 -8.07 -1.87
N ILE A 42 10.34 -6.85 -1.47
CA ILE A 42 10.04 -5.75 -2.40
C ILE A 42 11.31 -5.33 -3.15
N ASP A 43 12.44 -5.22 -2.46
CA ASP A 43 13.73 -4.84 -3.05
C ASP A 43 14.21 -5.90 -4.04
N ALA A 44 14.00 -7.18 -3.74
CA ALA A 44 14.29 -8.29 -4.66
C ALA A 44 13.51 -8.19 -5.98
N LYS A 45 12.33 -7.56 -5.99
CA LYS A 45 11.51 -7.35 -7.19
C LYS A 45 12.01 -6.24 -8.11
N GLN A 46 13.00 -5.43 -7.70
CA GLN A 46 13.44 -4.27 -8.47
C GLN A 46 13.88 -4.61 -9.91
N ASN A 47 14.61 -5.70 -10.10
CA ASN A 47 15.09 -6.10 -11.43
C ASN A 47 13.94 -6.57 -12.32
N GLU A 48 12.99 -7.33 -11.77
CA GLU A 48 11.78 -7.76 -12.48
C GLU A 48 10.98 -6.54 -12.92
N ILE A 49 10.73 -5.59 -12.02
CA ILE A 49 10.05 -4.32 -12.34
C ILE A 49 10.81 -3.57 -13.44
N ALA A 50 12.15 -3.52 -13.40
CA ALA A 50 12.93 -2.86 -14.44
C ALA A 50 12.76 -3.51 -15.81
N GLN A 51 12.67 -4.84 -15.87
CA GLN A 51 12.40 -5.58 -17.11
C GLN A 51 10.98 -5.29 -17.61
N LEU A 52 9.97 -5.30 -16.74
CA LEU A 52 8.59 -4.92 -17.09
C LEU A 52 8.53 -3.51 -17.68
N GLN A 53 9.23 -2.56 -17.05
CA GLN A 53 9.29 -1.19 -17.52
C GLN A 53 10.04 -1.04 -18.86
N ALA A 54 10.92 -1.98 -19.21
CA ALA A 54 11.65 -1.97 -20.48
C ALA A 54 10.84 -2.53 -21.66
N ARG A 55 9.78 -3.31 -21.40
CA ARG A 55 8.95 -3.92 -22.46
C ARG A 55 8.35 -2.84 -23.37
N LEU A 56 8.48 -3.06 -24.68
CA LEU A 56 7.93 -2.18 -25.71
C LEU A 56 6.40 -2.35 -25.78
N LEU A 57 5.69 -1.23 -25.80
CA LEU A 57 4.22 -1.20 -25.89
C LEU A 57 3.78 -1.39 -27.36
N SER A 58 3.57 -2.63 -27.80
CA SER A 58 2.94 -2.92 -29.10
C SER A 58 1.42 -2.79 -29.03
N LYS A 59 0.72 -2.60 -30.16
CA LYS A 59 -0.76 -2.59 -30.18
C LYS A 59 -1.38 -3.89 -29.63
N ALA A 60 -0.74 -5.04 -29.88
CA ALA A 60 -1.17 -6.34 -29.35
C ALA A 60 -0.99 -6.45 -27.82
N SER A 61 -0.12 -5.63 -27.23
CA SER A 61 0.13 -5.55 -25.78
C SER A 61 -0.73 -4.50 -25.08
N ARG A 62 -1.65 -3.85 -25.80
CA ARG A 62 -2.54 -2.81 -25.25
C ARG A 62 -3.94 -3.39 -25.09
N VAL A 63 -4.09 -4.31 -24.15
CA VAL A 63 -5.42 -4.63 -23.66
C VAL A 63 -5.79 -3.54 -22.66
N LYS A 64 -6.74 -2.68 -23.03
CA LYS A 64 -7.31 -1.69 -22.11
C LYS A 64 -7.98 -2.44 -20.96
N LEU A 65 -7.32 -2.48 -19.82
CA LEU A 65 -7.85 -2.99 -18.56
C LEU A 65 -8.84 -2.02 -17.91
N GLY A 66 -9.84 -1.58 -18.69
CA GLY A 66 -10.94 -0.78 -18.18
C GLY A 66 -11.80 -1.54 -17.16
N ARG A 67 -13.08 -1.17 -17.07
CA ARG A 67 -14.10 -1.66 -16.10
C ARG A 67 -14.14 -3.18 -15.83
N LEU A 68 -13.49 -4.00 -16.65
CA LEU A 68 -13.40 -5.45 -16.56
C LEU A 68 -12.62 -5.95 -15.33
N LEU A 69 -11.53 -5.28 -14.94
CA LEU A 69 -10.76 -5.64 -13.74
C LEU A 69 -11.03 -4.70 -12.56
N VAL A 70 -11.95 -3.73 -12.65
CA VAL A 70 -12.17 -2.74 -11.58
C VAL A 70 -13.58 -2.89 -11.05
N GLN A 71 -13.74 -3.23 -9.76
CA GLN A 71 -15.06 -3.42 -9.16
C GLN A 71 -15.93 -2.16 -9.17
N LYS A 72 -15.33 -0.97 -8.99
CA LYS A 72 -16.03 0.33 -9.03
C LYS A 72 -15.15 1.37 -9.74
N PRO A 73 -15.55 1.86 -10.93
CA PRO A 73 -14.81 2.92 -11.59
C PRO A 73 -14.96 4.23 -10.80
N ASP A 74 -13.85 4.78 -10.33
CA ASP A 74 -13.80 6.09 -9.70
C ASP A 74 -13.99 7.20 -10.76
N LEU A 75 -14.56 8.35 -10.40
CA LEU A 75 -14.75 9.48 -11.32
C LEU A 75 -13.41 10.03 -11.85
N GLU A 76 -12.33 9.85 -11.07
CA GLU A 76 -10.95 10.16 -11.46
C GLU A 76 -10.26 9.03 -12.25
N PHE A 77 -11.01 8.02 -12.71
CA PHE A 77 -10.48 7.00 -13.59
C PHE A 77 -10.19 7.61 -14.96
N SER A 78 -9.11 8.38 -15.05
CA SER A 78 -8.44 8.56 -16.32
C SER A 78 -8.05 7.16 -16.77
N GLU A 79 -8.40 6.81 -17.99
CA GLU A 79 -8.11 5.52 -18.62
C GLU A 79 -6.62 5.17 -18.64
N ARG A 80 -5.71 5.94 -18.00
CA ARG A 80 -4.25 5.72 -17.95
C ARG A 80 -3.95 4.26 -17.61
N GLU A 81 -3.66 3.52 -18.66
CA GLU A 81 -4.09 2.13 -18.83
C GLU A 81 -3.21 1.22 -17.95
N ILE A 82 -3.83 0.27 -17.25
CA ILE A 82 -3.06 -0.89 -16.78
C ILE A 82 -2.84 -1.74 -18.03
N TYR A 83 -1.59 -2.09 -18.34
CA TYR A 83 -1.28 -2.83 -19.57
C TYR A 83 -1.07 -4.30 -19.25
N ILE A 84 -1.69 -5.14 -20.08
CA ILE A 84 -1.43 -6.58 -20.09
C ILE A 84 -0.58 -6.93 -21.31
N PHE A 85 0.52 -7.62 -21.05
CA PHE A 85 1.35 -8.23 -22.07
C PHE A 85 1.04 -9.73 -22.10
N GLN A 86 0.47 -10.19 -23.20
CA GLN A 86 0.31 -11.62 -23.48
C GLN A 86 1.53 -12.10 -24.27
N GLU A 87 2.15 -13.20 -23.85
CA GLU A 87 3.35 -13.72 -24.54
C GLU A 87 3.01 -14.47 -25.83
N SER A 88 1.83 -15.11 -25.88
CA SER A 88 1.26 -15.71 -27.09
C SER A 88 -0.28 -15.62 -27.07
N PRO A 89 -0.97 -15.60 -28.23
CA PRO A 89 -2.43 -15.46 -28.29
C PRO A 89 -3.22 -16.51 -27.49
N ASP A 90 -2.64 -17.70 -27.30
CA ASP A 90 -3.26 -18.82 -26.59
C ASP A 90 -2.84 -18.89 -25.12
N SER A 91 -1.92 -18.03 -24.66
CA SER A 91 -1.47 -18.02 -23.27
C SER A 91 -2.50 -17.38 -22.35
N GLN A 92 -2.91 -18.13 -21.32
CA GLN A 92 -3.66 -17.59 -20.17
C GLN A 92 -2.74 -16.88 -19.17
N CYS A 93 -1.43 -17.11 -19.25
CA CYS A 93 -0.45 -16.38 -18.48
C CYS A 93 -0.15 -15.05 -19.18
N VAL A 94 -0.34 -13.98 -18.43
CA VAL A 94 -0.11 -12.62 -18.89
C VAL A 94 0.80 -11.90 -17.91
N THR A 95 1.33 -10.76 -18.34
CA THR A 95 2.11 -9.89 -17.46
C THR A 95 1.47 -8.52 -17.36
N ILE A 96 1.20 -8.10 -16.13
CA ILE A 96 0.59 -6.82 -15.80
C ILE A 96 1.68 -5.79 -15.51
N ARG A 97 1.55 -4.59 -16.10
CA ARG A 97 2.44 -3.46 -15.88
C ARG A 97 1.65 -2.20 -15.54
N LEU A 98 2.03 -1.56 -14.44
CA LEU A 98 1.71 -0.16 -14.18
C LEU A 98 2.62 0.75 -15.01
N LEU A 99 2.06 1.67 -15.80
CA LEU A 99 2.87 2.72 -16.40
C LEU A 99 3.34 3.70 -15.33
N ALA A 100 4.65 3.77 -15.17
CA ALA A 100 5.25 4.85 -14.41
C ALA A 100 5.19 6.15 -15.23
N HIS A 101 4.84 7.26 -14.57
CA HIS A 101 5.07 8.58 -15.14
C HIS A 101 6.58 8.82 -15.36
N ASN A 102 6.92 9.64 -16.37
CA ASN A 102 8.27 9.93 -16.86
C ASN A 102 8.92 8.82 -17.71
N GLU A 103 8.31 8.47 -18.83
CA GLU A 103 8.90 7.56 -19.85
C GLU A 103 10.28 8.00 -20.36
N LYS A 104 10.59 9.30 -20.25
CA LYS A 104 11.90 9.88 -20.61
C LYS A 104 13.06 9.34 -19.75
N LYS A 105 12.80 8.82 -18.55
CA LYS A 105 13.83 8.22 -17.68
C LYS A 105 13.90 6.71 -17.92
N GLY A 106 15.10 6.13 -17.94
CA GLY A 106 15.30 4.70 -18.26
C GLY A 106 14.58 3.72 -17.30
N PRO A 107 14.33 2.47 -17.74
CA PRO A 107 13.54 1.47 -16.98
C PRO A 107 14.03 1.21 -15.55
N LYS A 108 15.36 1.14 -15.35
CA LYS A 108 15.96 0.96 -14.02
C LYS A 108 15.62 2.10 -13.04
N HIS A 109 15.61 3.34 -13.53
CA HIS A 109 15.24 4.49 -12.71
C HIS A 109 13.76 4.45 -12.31
N ARG A 110 12.88 4.10 -13.27
CA ARG A 110 11.45 3.96 -13.01
C ARG A 110 11.17 2.84 -11.99
N ALA A 111 11.86 1.72 -12.11
CA ALA A 111 11.76 0.61 -11.15
C ALA A 111 12.21 1.00 -9.76
N LYS A 112 13.40 1.62 -9.62
CA LYS A 112 13.89 2.12 -8.33
C LYS A 112 12.90 3.09 -7.69
N LYS A 113 12.38 4.06 -8.46
CA LYS A 113 11.38 5.02 -7.97
C LYS A 113 10.11 4.32 -7.46
N LEU A 114 9.65 3.28 -8.15
CA LEU A 114 8.47 2.52 -7.76
C LEU A 114 8.73 1.69 -6.48
N VAL A 115 9.84 0.97 -6.41
CA VAL A 115 10.27 0.22 -5.22
C VAL A 115 10.38 1.14 -4.01
N THR A 116 11.02 2.31 -4.16
CA THR A 116 11.10 3.30 -3.08
C THR A 116 9.72 3.72 -2.58
N ARG A 117 8.74 3.93 -3.47
CA ARG A 117 7.37 4.27 -3.05
C ARG A 117 6.68 3.13 -2.31
N ILE A 118 6.83 1.91 -2.80
CA ILE A 118 6.23 0.73 -2.17
C ILE A 118 6.77 0.57 -0.75
N ASN A 119 8.09 0.60 -0.58
CA ASN A 119 8.73 0.53 0.75
C ASN A 119 8.29 1.68 1.65
N TYR A 120 8.14 2.89 1.08
CA TYR A 120 7.76 4.05 1.87
C TYR A 120 6.33 3.95 2.40
N ILE A 121 5.39 3.42 1.61
CA ILE A 121 4.03 3.12 2.08
C ILE A 121 4.06 1.98 3.11
N ALA A 122 4.86 0.93 2.88
CA ALA A 122 4.97 -0.20 3.81
C ALA A 122 5.42 0.24 5.22
N GLN A 123 6.36 1.19 5.31
CA GLN A 123 6.82 1.75 6.59
C GLN A 123 5.69 2.44 7.38
N TYR A 124 4.90 3.27 6.71
CA TYR A 124 3.75 3.91 7.36
C TYR A 124 2.65 2.90 7.70
N LEU A 125 2.45 1.90 6.84
CA LEU A 125 1.45 0.87 7.06
C LEU A 125 1.76 0.06 8.33
N ASP A 126 3.02 -0.33 8.52
CA ASP A 126 3.49 -0.99 9.74
C ASP A 126 3.26 -0.13 11.00
N GLY A 127 3.56 1.16 10.91
CA GLY A 127 3.31 2.10 12.00
C GLY A 127 1.82 2.24 12.35
N PHE A 128 0.95 2.36 11.36
CA PHE A 128 -0.50 2.44 11.60
C PHE A 128 -1.08 1.12 12.09
N ASP A 129 -0.61 0.00 11.57
CA ASP A 129 -1.04 -1.31 12.04
C ASP A 129 -0.68 -1.52 13.52
N HIS A 130 0.52 -1.08 13.91
CA HIS A 130 0.92 -1.13 15.31
C HIS A 130 0.04 -0.25 16.19
N LEU A 131 -0.26 0.97 15.72
CA LEU A 131 -1.16 1.88 16.42
C LEU A 131 -2.58 1.28 16.55
N PHE A 132 -3.10 0.63 15.52
CA PHE A 132 -4.42 0.00 15.54
C PHE A 132 -4.47 -1.16 16.53
N SER A 133 -3.41 -1.97 16.57
CA SER A 133 -3.26 -3.06 17.55
C SER A 133 -3.25 -2.53 18.98
N LEU A 134 -2.47 -1.47 19.27
CA LEU A 134 -2.43 -0.83 20.59
C LEU A 134 -3.78 -0.22 21.01
N LEU A 135 -4.58 0.20 20.04
CA LEU A 135 -5.91 0.76 20.27
C LEU A 135 -7.01 -0.31 20.34
N GLU A 136 -6.65 -1.59 20.25
CA GLU A 136 -7.56 -2.74 20.20
C GLU A 136 -8.62 -2.57 19.11
N LEU A 137 -8.21 -1.99 17.97
CA LEU A 137 -9.10 -1.72 16.83
C LEU A 137 -9.14 -2.88 15.82
N ASP A 138 -8.30 -3.90 16.01
CA ASP A 138 -8.26 -5.09 15.16
C ASP A 138 -9.56 -5.90 15.33
N GLU A 139 -10.47 -5.80 14.36
CA GLU A 139 -11.77 -6.50 14.45
C GLU A 139 -11.62 -8.04 14.44
N ARG A 140 -10.52 -8.55 13.85
CA ARG A 140 -10.16 -9.98 13.85
C ARG A 140 -9.87 -10.54 15.25
N GLN A 141 -9.57 -9.67 16.23
CA GLN A 141 -9.33 -10.08 17.62
C GLN A 141 -10.60 -10.02 18.49
N ARG A 142 -11.78 -9.66 17.96
CA ARG A 142 -13.02 -9.62 18.75
C ARG A 142 -13.49 -11.05 19.11
N PRO A 143 -13.90 -11.30 20.36
CA PRO A 143 -14.47 -12.59 20.78
C PRO A 143 -15.74 -12.87 19.97
N GLY A 144 -15.73 -13.94 19.16
CA GLY A 144 -16.87 -14.35 18.33
C GLY A 144 -16.61 -14.29 16.82
N SER A 145 -15.51 -13.69 16.36
CA SER A 145 -15.00 -13.94 15.01
C SER A 145 -14.31 -15.30 15.03
N GLY A 146 -14.90 -16.32 14.40
CA GLY A 146 -14.37 -17.70 14.35
C GLY A 146 -13.08 -17.87 13.54
N SER A 147 -12.37 -16.79 13.26
CA SER A 147 -11.05 -16.77 12.66
C SER A 147 -10.01 -17.02 13.75
N GLU A 148 -9.09 -17.96 13.50
CA GLU A 148 -7.87 -18.14 14.30
C GLU A 148 -7.21 -16.78 14.60
N PRO A 149 -6.50 -16.62 15.74
CA PRO A 149 -5.77 -15.39 16.01
C PRO A 149 -4.90 -15.09 14.79
N ALA A 150 -5.18 -13.95 14.15
CA ALA A 150 -4.48 -13.51 12.95
C ALA A 150 -2.98 -13.69 13.15
N GLY A 151 -2.33 -14.34 12.19
CA GLY A 151 -0.89 -14.49 12.18
C GLY A 151 -0.20 -13.13 12.23
N GLU A 152 1.07 -13.15 12.62
CA GLU A 152 1.92 -11.96 12.71
C GLU A 152 1.83 -11.06 11.47
N ARG A 153 1.51 -9.78 11.68
CA ARG A 153 1.49 -8.70 10.68
C ARG A 153 0.91 -9.09 9.32
N GLU A 154 -0.25 -9.75 9.33
CA GLU A 154 -0.99 -10.13 8.11
C GLU A 154 -1.22 -8.96 7.15
N VAL A 155 -1.31 -7.71 7.66
CA VAL A 155 -1.48 -6.52 6.82
C VAL A 155 -0.30 -6.28 5.86
N LEU A 156 0.94 -6.57 6.27
CA LEU A 156 2.12 -6.35 5.43
C LEU A 156 2.25 -7.46 4.38
N LYS A 157 1.88 -8.69 4.75
CA LYS A 157 1.77 -9.80 3.80
C LYS A 157 0.68 -9.52 2.77
N TRP A 158 -0.51 -9.12 3.22
CA TRP A 158 -1.61 -8.71 2.35
C TRP A 158 -1.20 -7.55 1.42
N PHE A 159 -0.49 -6.55 1.95
CA PHE A 159 0.04 -5.44 1.15
C PHE A 159 0.97 -5.94 0.02
N TYR A 160 1.87 -6.86 0.33
CA TYR A 160 2.73 -7.48 -0.69
C TYR A 160 1.91 -8.27 -1.73
N GLU A 161 0.91 -9.03 -1.28
CA GLU A 161 0.04 -9.83 -2.15
C GLU A 161 -0.75 -8.97 -3.13
N LEU A 162 -1.33 -7.86 -2.68
CA LEU A 162 -2.05 -6.90 -3.54
C LEU A 162 -1.19 -6.42 -4.72
N ILE A 163 0.12 -6.31 -4.51
CA ILE A 163 1.04 -5.72 -5.49
C ILE A 163 1.57 -6.76 -6.46
N PHE A 164 2.00 -7.93 -5.96
CA PHE A 164 2.85 -8.86 -6.70
C PHE A 164 2.33 -10.29 -6.82
N VAL A 165 1.26 -10.66 -6.10
CA VAL A 165 0.77 -12.04 -6.07
C VAL A 165 -0.57 -12.13 -6.79
N ASP A 166 -0.69 -13.11 -7.68
CA ASP A 166 -1.97 -13.52 -8.25
C ASP A 166 -2.69 -14.43 -7.25
N THR A 167 -3.81 -13.96 -6.71
CA THR A 167 -4.61 -14.67 -5.70
C THR A 167 -5.88 -15.24 -6.34
N GLN A 168 -6.70 -15.96 -5.58
CA GLN A 168 -7.99 -16.42 -6.09
C GLN A 168 -8.98 -15.26 -6.30
N ASP A 169 -8.84 -14.19 -5.52
CA ASP A 169 -9.79 -13.07 -5.49
C ASP A 169 -9.43 -11.95 -6.47
N HIS A 170 -8.13 -11.69 -6.64
CA HIS A 170 -7.64 -10.57 -7.44
C HIS A 170 -6.33 -10.91 -8.19
N PRO A 171 -6.09 -10.32 -9.38
CA PRO A 171 -4.78 -10.37 -9.99
C PRO A 171 -3.81 -9.42 -9.26
N PRO A 172 -2.49 -9.50 -9.49
CA PRO A 172 -1.53 -8.54 -8.93
C PRO A 172 -1.64 -7.19 -9.64
N LEU A 173 -1.20 -6.12 -8.97
CA LEU A 173 -1.05 -4.82 -9.62
C LEU A 173 0.08 -4.78 -10.64
N MET A 174 1.12 -5.59 -10.45
CA MET A 174 2.22 -5.74 -11.40
C MET A 174 2.86 -7.12 -11.29
N GLY A 175 3.31 -7.65 -12.43
CA GLY A 175 3.91 -8.98 -12.51
C GLY A 175 3.03 -9.98 -13.27
N PRO A 176 3.38 -11.28 -13.21
CA PRO A 176 2.64 -12.32 -13.90
C PRO A 176 1.25 -12.55 -13.28
N ALA A 177 0.26 -12.86 -14.11
CA ALA A 177 -1.11 -13.16 -13.71
C ALA A 177 -1.73 -14.21 -14.63
N GLU A 178 -2.58 -15.06 -14.09
CA GLU A 178 -3.42 -15.98 -14.86
C GLU A 178 -4.78 -15.32 -15.11
N LEU A 179 -5.01 -14.90 -16.36
CA LEU A 179 -6.26 -14.28 -16.79
C LEU A 179 -6.85 -15.06 -17.95
N SER A 180 -8.15 -15.33 -17.88
CA SER A 180 -8.88 -15.91 -19.00
C SER A 180 -9.09 -14.84 -20.08
N LEU A 181 -8.39 -14.96 -21.22
CA LEU A 181 -8.52 -14.05 -22.35
C LEU A 181 -9.44 -14.65 -23.43
N PRO A 182 -10.30 -13.86 -24.11
CA PRO A 182 -10.54 -12.43 -23.88
C PRO A 182 -11.26 -12.17 -22.55
N LEU A 183 -10.99 -11.02 -21.93
CA LEU A 183 -11.60 -10.65 -20.65
C LEU A 183 -13.12 -10.52 -20.78
N SER A 184 -13.88 -11.18 -19.90
CA SER A 184 -15.35 -11.12 -19.81
C SER A 184 -15.79 -10.65 -18.42
N GLU A 185 -16.99 -10.07 -18.28
CA GLU A 185 -17.43 -9.53 -16.98
C GLU A 185 -17.81 -10.60 -15.93
N GLU A 186 -18.11 -11.82 -16.38
CA GLU A 186 -18.84 -12.83 -15.59
C GLU A 186 -17.94 -13.74 -14.74
N GLN A 187 -16.62 -13.83 -15.01
CA GLN A 187 -15.74 -14.80 -14.33
C GLN A 187 -14.33 -14.29 -13.98
N GLN A 188 -14.09 -12.98 -14.03
CA GLN A 188 -12.75 -12.44 -13.81
C GLN A 188 -12.51 -12.03 -12.36
N LYS A 189 -11.30 -12.36 -11.86
CA LYS A 189 -10.70 -11.73 -10.69
C LYS A 189 -10.71 -10.21 -10.88
N LYS A 190 -11.06 -9.44 -9.85
CA LYS A 190 -11.12 -7.96 -9.96
C LYS A 190 -10.21 -7.31 -8.94
N TYR A 191 -9.66 -6.17 -9.31
CA TYR A 191 -8.95 -5.31 -8.40
C TYR A 191 -9.86 -4.82 -7.28
N SER A 192 -9.35 -4.97 -6.07
CA SER A 192 -9.97 -4.48 -4.85
C SER A 192 -9.85 -2.95 -4.74
N PRO A 193 -10.67 -2.31 -3.88
CA PRO A 193 -10.50 -0.90 -3.54
C PRO A 193 -9.08 -0.55 -3.06
N ALA A 194 -8.46 -1.43 -2.29
CA ALA A 194 -7.07 -1.27 -1.83
C ALA A 194 -6.06 -1.22 -2.99
N GLN A 195 -6.22 -2.09 -3.99
CA GLN A 195 -5.39 -2.06 -5.20
C GLN A 195 -5.58 -0.77 -5.99
N MET A 196 -6.79 -0.21 -6.00
CA MET A 196 -7.05 1.07 -6.65
C MET A 196 -6.38 2.25 -5.93
N ILE A 197 -6.37 2.25 -4.60
CA ILE A 197 -5.62 3.23 -3.79
C ILE A 197 -4.13 3.16 -4.14
N LEU A 198 -3.56 1.94 -4.16
CA LEU A 198 -2.15 1.71 -4.46
C LEU A 198 -1.77 2.13 -5.87
N ARG A 199 -2.59 1.78 -6.87
CA ARG A 199 -2.37 2.19 -8.25
C ARG A 199 -2.21 3.70 -8.35
N LYS A 200 -3.14 4.48 -7.77
CA LYS A 200 -3.07 5.96 -7.80
C LYS A 200 -1.75 6.47 -7.23
N ALA A 201 -1.35 5.95 -6.06
CA ALA A 201 -0.11 6.35 -5.39
C ALA A 201 1.16 5.98 -6.18
N PHE A 202 1.14 4.85 -6.88
CA PHE A 202 2.27 4.38 -7.67
C PHE A 202 2.40 5.10 -9.00
N THR A 203 1.28 5.47 -9.63
CA THR A 203 1.29 6.07 -10.96
C THR A 203 1.55 7.58 -10.96
N GLN A 204 1.34 8.32 -9.86
CA GLN A 204 1.50 9.79 -9.84
C GLN A 204 2.90 10.28 -10.26
N GLU A 205 2.96 11.47 -10.89
CA GLU A 205 4.17 12.01 -11.52
C GLU A 205 5.17 12.54 -10.50
N SER A 206 4.70 13.39 -9.59
CA SER A 206 5.45 13.95 -8.47
C SER A 206 5.88 12.86 -7.50
N GLU A 207 6.99 13.05 -6.80
CA GLU A 207 7.38 12.17 -5.69
C GLU A 207 6.28 12.08 -4.63
N LEU A 208 6.19 10.91 -3.99
CA LEU A 208 5.21 10.68 -2.93
C LEU A 208 5.76 11.35 -1.67
N THR A 209 5.11 12.41 -1.21
CA THR A 209 5.47 13.08 0.04
C THR A 209 5.16 12.17 1.24
N SER A 210 5.78 12.46 2.39
CA SER A 210 5.54 11.77 3.66
C SER A 210 4.06 11.72 4.03
N ALA A 211 3.37 12.87 3.94
CA ALA A 211 1.96 12.98 4.26
C ALA A 211 1.08 12.16 3.30
N GLN A 212 1.40 12.14 2.00
CA GLN A 212 0.67 11.33 1.03
C GLN A 212 0.91 9.82 1.25
N ALA A 213 2.15 9.41 1.55
CA ALA A 213 2.46 8.02 1.85
C ALA A 213 1.71 7.54 3.11
N ALA A 214 1.71 8.34 4.16
CA ALA A 214 0.95 8.07 5.37
C ALA A 214 -0.56 8.02 5.11
N ALA A 215 -1.12 8.97 4.36
CA ALA A 215 -2.54 8.95 4.02
C ALA A 215 -2.94 7.70 3.21
N VAL A 216 -2.09 7.24 2.30
CA VAL A 216 -2.28 5.98 1.56
C VAL A 216 -2.23 4.78 2.52
N ALA A 217 -1.21 4.72 3.38
CA ALA A 217 -1.06 3.65 4.35
C ALA A 217 -2.23 3.55 5.34
N LEU A 218 -2.72 4.68 5.86
CA LEU A 218 -3.88 4.70 6.76
C LEU A 218 -5.13 4.18 6.05
N LYS A 219 -5.38 4.62 4.80
CA LYS A 219 -6.50 4.10 4.01
C LYS A 219 -6.39 2.59 3.81
N LEU A 220 -5.20 2.08 3.48
CA LEU A 220 -4.98 0.64 3.33
C LEU A 220 -5.22 -0.13 4.62
N ARG A 221 -4.75 0.40 5.76
CA ARG A 221 -5.01 -0.21 7.06
C ARG A 221 -6.52 -0.25 7.34
N MET A 222 -7.24 0.82 7.05
CA MET A 222 -8.70 0.86 7.22
C MET A 222 -9.43 -0.12 6.29
N GLU A 223 -8.96 -0.30 5.05
CA GLU A 223 -9.53 -1.27 4.10
C GLU A 223 -9.26 -2.73 4.51
N PHE A 224 -8.14 -3.02 5.18
CA PHE A 224 -7.74 -4.38 5.57
C PHE A 224 -8.76 -5.09 6.48
N ASP A 225 -9.46 -4.35 7.33
CA ASP A 225 -10.47 -4.88 8.24
C ASP A 225 -11.90 -4.82 7.67
N GLN A 226 -12.10 -4.23 6.49
CA GLN A 226 -13.43 -3.97 5.89
C GLN A 226 -14.51 -3.54 6.92
N PRO A 227 -14.24 -2.59 7.83
CA PRO A 227 -15.18 -2.29 8.90
C PRO A 227 -16.48 -1.78 8.29
N GLN A 228 -17.62 -2.29 8.76
CA GLN A 228 -18.96 -1.84 8.32
C GLN A 228 -19.20 -0.34 8.54
N SER A 229 -18.34 0.32 9.32
CA SER A 229 -18.24 1.77 9.42
C SER A 229 -16.80 2.19 9.75
N PRO A 230 -16.03 2.74 8.78
CA PRO A 230 -14.68 3.21 9.04
C PRO A 230 -14.67 4.30 10.12
N MET A 231 -13.75 4.20 11.08
CA MET A 231 -13.59 5.19 12.14
C MET A 231 -13.15 6.55 11.56
N SER A 232 -13.74 7.66 12.03
CA SER A 232 -13.31 9.00 11.62
C SER A 232 -11.90 9.34 12.14
N LEU A 233 -11.20 10.23 11.43
CA LEU A 233 -9.86 10.69 11.82
C LEU A 233 -9.85 11.33 13.22
N ASP A 234 -10.85 12.16 13.54
CA ASP A 234 -10.99 12.76 14.88
C ASP A 234 -11.03 11.72 15.99
N LYS A 235 -11.78 10.63 15.76
CA LYS A 235 -11.95 9.56 16.75
C LYS A 235 -10.67 8.73 16.89
N LEU A 236 -9.95 8.50 15.78
CA LEU A 236 -8.63 7.85 15.81
C LEU A 236 -7.61 8.72 16.56
N VAL A 237 -7.53 10.02 16.28
CA VAL A 237 -6.64 10.97 16.97
C VAL A 237 -6.96 11.02 18.47
N SER A 238 -8.23 11.16 18.84
CA SER A 238 -8.65 11.19 20.24
C SER A 238 -8.31 9.90 20.99
N LYS A 239 -8.40 8.75 20.32
CA LYS A 239 -8.01 7.47 20.89
C LYS A 239 -6.49 7.36 21.02
N ALA A 240 -5.73 7.71 19.97
CA ALA A 240 -4.28 7.69 19.97
C ALA A 240 -3.68 8.63 21.04
N SER A 241 -4.24 9.83 21.20
CA SER A 241 -3.79 10.79 22.22
C SER A 241 -3.99 10.26 23.64
N SER A 242 -5.05 9.50 23.89
CA SER A 242 -5.30 8.88 25.20
C SER A 242 -4.25 7.84 25.58
N LEU A 243 -3.63 7.16 24.60
CA LEU A 243 -2.53 6.24 24.83
C LEU A 243 -1.25 6.95 25.26
N VAL A 244 -1.01 8.19 24.78
CA VAL A 244 0.21 8.95 25.12
C VAL A 244 0.30 9.25 26.61
N SER A 245 -0.84 9.47 27.27
CA SER A 245 -0.94 9.64 28.73
C SER A 245 -0.41 8.43 29.52
N ASN A 246 -0.38 7.24 28.90
CA ASN A 246 0.08 5.98 29.49
C ASN A 246 1.52 5.62 29.11
N ILE A 247 2.17 6.39 28.22
CA ILE A 247 3.58 6.20 27.88
C ILE A 247 4.41 7.00 28.89
N HIS A 248 5.14 6.31 29.77
CA HIS A 248 6.19 6.98 30.53
C HIS A 248 7.19 7.62 29.55
N PRO A 249 7.49 8.93 29.68
CA PRO A 249 8.47 9.56 28.81
C PRO A 249 9.77 8.78 28.91
N VAL A 250 10.23 8.25 27.78
CA VAL A 250 11.55 7.65 27.66
C VAL A 250 12.55 8.68 28.19
N LYS A 251 13.29 8.32 29.24
CA LYS A 251 14.34 9.17 29.81
C LYS A 251 15.19 9.70 28.66
N ARG A 252 15.10 11.00 28.39
CA ARG A 252 16.11 11.68 27.58
C ARG A 252 17.43 11.39 28.28
N PHE A 253 18.34 10.69 27.60
CA PHE A 253 19.73 10.66 28.02
C PHE A 253 20.20 12.11 28.06
N GLN A 254 20.34 12.64 29.28
CA GLN A 254 21.12 13.84 29.49
C GLN A 254 22.53 13.49 29.01
N LYS A 255 23.01 14.19 27.99
CA LYS A 255 24.44 14.21 27.71
C LYS A 255 25.10 14.77 28.97
N GLU A 256 25.82 13.92 29.70
CA GLU A 256 26.77 14.40 30.69
C GLU A 256 27.76 15.32 29.97
N PRO A 257 28.07 16.50 30.54
CA PRO A 257 29.17 17.30 30.04
C PRO A 257 30.46 16.53 30.32
N VAL A 258 31.20 16.23 29.25
CA VAL A 258 32.53 15.63 29.34
C VAL A 258 33.46 16.62 30.07
N PRO A 259 34.21 16.18 31.10
CA PRO A 259 35.15 17.03 31.82
C PRO A 259 36.35 17.48 30.98
#